data_AF-A0A367KRJ3-F1
#
_entry.id   AF-A0A367KRJ3-F1
#
_cell.length_a   1.000
_cell.length_b   1.000
_cell.length_c   1.000
_cell.angle_alpha   90.00
_cell.angle_beta   90.00
_cell.angle_gamma   90.00
#
_symmetry.space_group_name_H-M   'P 1'
#
loop_
_entity.id
_entity.type
_entity.pdbx_description
1 polymer ?
#
loop_
_entity_poly.entity_id
_entity_poly.type
_entity_poly.pdbx_seq_one_letter_code
_entity_poly.pdbx_strand_id
1 'polypeptide(L)' 'MCRRVTCPECKKYTWAGCGQHIDQALAGLKDEEICKCKETKHTEHIPTLVKLNE' A
#
# COMPACT_ATOMS: atom_id res chain seq x y z
N MET A 1 12.65 -2.55 4.19
CA MET A 1 12.73 -3.48 3.04
C MET A 1 11.40 -3.45 2.31
N CYS A 2 11.32 -2.93 1.08
CA CYS A 2 10.08 -3.06 0.31
C CYS A 2 9.99 -4.47 -0.27
N ARG A 3 8.81 -5.07 -0.27
CA ARG A 3 8.58 -6.39 -0.85
C ARG A 3 7.34 -6.37 -1.73
N ARG A 4 7.32 -7.25 -2.72
CA ARG A 4 6.12 -7.53 -3.51
C ARG A 4 5.09 -8.27 -2.65
N VAL A 5 3.83 -7.84 -2.70
CA VAL A 5 2.69 -8.49 -2.06
C VAL A 5 1.48 -8.44 -2.99
N THR A 6 0.52 -9.34 -2.80
CA THR A 6 -0.71 -9.33 -3.59
C THR A 6 -1.77 -8.50 -2.87
N CYS A 7 -2.44 -7.62 -3.60
CA CYS A 7 -3.56 -6.84 -3.07
C CYS A 7 -4.75 -7.78 -2.79
N PRO A 8 -5.35 -7.73 -1.59
CA PRO A 8 -6.50 -8.58 -1.26
C PRO A 8 -7.77 -8.17 -2.01
N GLU A 9 -7.89 -6.90 -2.42
CA GLU A 9 -9.08 -6.37 -3.08
C GLU A 9 -9.11 -6.69 -4.58
N CYS A 10 -8.05 -6.36 -5.31
CA CYS A 10 -7.99 -6.54 -6.76
C CYS A 10 -7.17 -7.75 -7.22
N LYS A 11 -6.55 -8.49 -6.29
CA LYS A 11 -5.69 -9.66 -6.57
C LYS A 11 -4.45 -9.36 -7.42
N LYS A 12 -4.13 -8.08 -7.67
CA LYS A 12 -2.95 -7.63 -8.42
C LYS A 12 -1.71 -7.50 -7.53
N TYR A 13 -0.54 -7.36 -8.13
CA TYR A 13 0.72 -7.19 -7.42
C TYR A 13 0.91 -5.73 -6.97
N THR A 14 1.27 -5.53 -5.72
CA THR A 14 1.60 -4.24 -5.12
C THR A 14 2.86 -4.36 -4.27
N TRP A 15 3.30 -3.25 -3.68
CA TRP A 15 4.43 -3.24 -2.76
C TRP A 15 3.96 -3.02 -1.32
N ALA A 16 4.67 -3.62 -0.37
CA ALA A 16 4.57 -3.31 1.04
C ALA A 16 5.93 -2.83 1.54
N GLY A 17 5.97 -1.66 2.18
CA GLY A 17 7.19 -1.07 2.74
C GLY A 17 7.18 0.46 2.65
N CYS A 18 8.36 1.06 2.81
CA CYS A 18 8.56 2.51 2.86
C CYS A 18 8.38 3.25 1.53
N GLY A 19 8.10 2.57 0.41
CA GLY A 19 7.86 3.21 -0.89
C GLY A 19 9.11 3.72 -1.62
N GLN A 20 10.28 3.66 -1.00
CA GLN A 20 11.53 4.10 -1.61
C GLN A 20 12.10 3.09 -2.63
N HIS A 21 11.60 1.86 -2.62
CA HIS A 21 12.07 0.76 -3.47
C HIS A 21 10.91 0.12 -4.26
N ILE A 22 9.91 0.92 -4.67
CA ILE A 22 8.73 0.45 -5.41
C ILE A 22 9.13 -0.10 -6.77
N ASP A 23 9.99 0.63 -7.49
CA ASP A 23 10.48 0.25 -8.81
C ASP A 23 11.13 -1.14 -8.77
N GLN A 24 11.99 -1.37 -7.79
CA GLN A 24 12.63 -2.67 -7.57
C GLN A 24 11.63 -3.75 -7.12
N ALA A 25 10.65 -3.39 -6.27
CA ALA A 25 9.64 -4.33 -5.79
C ALA A 25 8.65 -4.76 -6.89
N LEU A 26 8.43 -3.91 -7.89
CA LEU A 26 7.53 -4.15 -9.03
C LEU A 26 8.27 -4.44 -10.33
N ALA A 27 9.60 -4.56 -10.30
CA ALA A 27 10.41 -4.84 -11.46
C ALA A 27 9.97 -6.15 -12.14
N GLY A 28 9.76 -6.09 -13.47
CA GLY A 28 9.33 -7.23 -14.28
C GLY A 28 7.82 -7.49 -14.32
N LEU A 29 7.00 -6.69 -13.63
CA LEU A 29 5.55 -6.73 -13.77
C LEU A 29 5.10 -5.83 -14.93
N LYS A 30 4.05 -6.27 -15.64
CA LYS A 30 3.37 -5.43 -16.63
C LYS A 30 2.44 -4.45 -15.92
N ASP A 31 2.16 -3.32 -16.56
CA ASP A 31 1.25 -2.29 -16.05
C ASP A 31 -0.14 -2.83 -15.66
N GLU A 32 -0.58 -3.89 -16.34
CA GLU A 32 -1.86 -4.57 -16.12
C GLU A 32 -1.87 -5.40 -14.82
N GLU A 33 -0.71 -5.94 -14.45
CA GLU A 33 -0.46 -6.79 -13.28
C GLU A 33 -0.22 -5.96 -12.00
N ILE A 34 0.08 -4.66 -12.15
CA ILE A 34 0.33 -3.74 -11.05
C ILE A 34 -1.00 -3.23 -10.49
N CYS A 35 -1.12 -3.29 -9.16
CA CYS A 35 -2.25 -2.76 -8.43
C CYS A 35 -2.32 -1.24 -8.56
N LYS A 36 -3.44 -0.74 -9.09
CA LYS A 36 -3.74 0.70 -9.21
C LYS A 36 -4.80 1.18 -8.22
N CYS A 37 -5.06 0.42 -7.15
CA CYS A 37 -6.04 0.76 -6.11
C CYS A 37 -5.64 1.97 -5.23
N LYS A 38 -4.86 2.93 -5.76
CA LYS A 38 -4.53 4.16 -5.04
C LYS A 38 -5.83 4.81 -4.53
N GLU A 39 -5.93 4.93 -3.21
CA GLU A 39 -6.73 5.92 -2.47
C GLU A 39 -8.15 5.60 -1.97
N THR A 40 -8.69 4.38 -2.06
CA THR A 40 -10.04 4.13 -1.49
C THR A 40 -10.11 3.54 -0.09
N LYS A 41 -8.98 3.30 0.62
CA LYS A 41 -9.01 2.58 1.91
C LYS A 41 -8.04 3.07 3.01
N HIS A 42 -7.66 4.34 3.04
CA HIS A 42 -6.87 4.90 4.15
C HIS A 42 -7.52 6.14 4.79
N THR A 43 -8.85 6.15 4.89
CA THR A 43 -9.62 7.17 5.63
C THR A 43 -10.30 6.58 6.87
N GLU A 44 -9.74 5.55 7.51
CA GLU A 44 -10.26 5.09 8.81
C GLU A 44 -9.22 4.53 9.79
N HIS A 45 -7.97 4.97 9.67
CA HIS A 45 -7.04 4.91 10.80
C HIS A 45 -6.70 6.33 11.23
N ILE A 46 -7.75 7.11 11.57
CA ILE A 46 -7.61 8.14 12.59
C ILE A 46 -7.57 7.35 13.90
N PRO A 47 -6.43 7.22 14.62
CA PRO A 47 -6.53 6.95 16.04
C PRO A 47 -7.20 8.17 16.65
N THR A 48 -8.53 8.16 16.73
CA THR A 48 -9.32 9.19 17.42
C THR A 48 -9.11 9.01 18.91
N LEU A 49 -7.90 9.20 19.41
CA LEU A 49 -7.61 9.36 20.85
C LEU A 49 -6.42 10.31 21.02
N VAL A 50 -6.57 11.53 20.48
CA VAL A 50 -6.22 12.71 21.27
C VAL A 50 -7.14 12.67 22.49
N LYS A 51 -6.75 11.95 23.56
CA LYS A 51 -7.23 12.25 24.90
C LYS A 51 -6.30 13.32 25.45
N LEU A 52 -6.63 14.57 25.13
CA LEU A 52 -6.38 15.70 26.00
C LEU A 52 -7.15 15.44 27.31
N ASN A 53 -6.44 15.33 28.43
CA ASN A 53 -6.87 15.48 29.83
C ASN A 53 -5.65 15.04 30.68
N GLU A 54 -5.04 15.80 31.58
CA GLU A 54 -5.26 17.09 32.25
C GLU A 54 -3.89 17.68 32.61
#